data_AF-A0A978SI30-F1
#
_entry.id   AF-A0A978SI30-F1
#
_cell.length_a   1.000
_cell.length_b   1.000
_cell.length_c   1.000
_cell.angle_alpha   90.00
_cell.angle_beta   90.00
_cell.angle_gamma   90.00
#
_symmetry.space_group_name_H-M   'P 1'
#
loop_
_entity.id
_entity.type
_entity.pdbx_description
1 polymer ?
#
loop_
_entity_poly.entity_id
_entity_poly.type
_entity_poly.pdbx_seq_one_letter_code
_entity_poly.pdbx_strand_id
1 'polypeptide(L)'
;MQKKLAIGVCVLTLLAGGYATFQKTPEPTVSNNLRPNEESFSQSQPETISTSNNANHRQQTQMISRQDAIARAEETREVQRRSLIAKMKPLTQQMDLLSQRMVGRQQKISNLELQDNQLKSELETHNRNVRAFMMKHQAAVACMGATGVTLDENNQYSEDVKNVATAMTALCGFGVISNGEFRKQVIFVADQLNQAHNYSMNLTAQIKTNQTTLATEIKNLEQEQLEVSRLGTDLQNYETELADI
;
A
#
# COMPACT_ATOMS: atom_id res chain seq x y z
N MET A 1 27.18 -9.33 17.67
CA MET A 1 26.54 -10.28 16.73
C MET A 1 25.43 -9.56 15.98
N GLN A 2 25.69 -9.09 14.76
CA GLN A 2 24.72 -8.37 13.93
C GLN A 2 24.05 -9.35 12.95
N LYS A 3 22.73 -9.51 13.05
CA LYS A 3 21.92 -10.22 12.06
C LYS A 3 21.65 -9.27 10.89
N LYS A 4 22.23 -9.56 9.72
CA LYS A 4 21.85 -8.94 8.44
C LYS A 4 20.53 -9.57 8.00
N LEU A 5 19.46 -8.77 7.94
CA LEU A 5 18.22 -9.16 7.25
C LEU A 5 18.40 -8.84 5.77
N ALA A 6 18.53 -9.88 4.95
CA ALA A 6 18.43 -9.78 3.50
C ALA A 6 16.94 -9.86 3.14
N ILE A 7 16.38 -8.75 2.64
CA ILE A 7 15.05 -8.75 2.02
C ILE A 7 15.30 -8.84 0.51
N GLY A 8 15.15 -10.07 0.00
CA GLY A 8 15.19 -10.35 -1.43
C GLY A 8 13.90 -9.87 -2.08
N VAL A 9 14.05 -8.96 -3.06
CA VAL A 9 12.98 -8.57 -3.97
C VAL A 9 12.71 -9.74 -4.91
N CYS A 10 11.61 -10.44 -4.67
CA CYS A 10 11.13 -11.50 -5.54
C CYS A 10 10.25 -10.86 -6.62
N VAL A 11 10.81 -10.71 -7.82
CA VAL A 11 10.08 -10.34 -9.04
C VAL A 11 9.24 -11.55 -9.45
N LEU A 12 7.92 -11.48 -9.25
CA LEU A 12 7.01 -12.50 -9.74
C LEU A 12 6.36 -12.06 -11.05
N THR A 13 6.81 -12.71 -12.12
CA THR A 13 6.26 -12.68 -13.47
C THR A 13 5.12 -13.70 -13.56
N LEU A 14 3.90 -13.27 -13.86
CA LEU A 14 2.78 -14.13 -14.28
C LEU A 14 2.08 -13.39 -15.42
N LEU A 15 2.53 -13.54 -16.67
CA LEU A 15 2.15 -14.56 -17.66
C LEU A 15 0.64 -14.65 -17.93
N ALA A 16 0.35 -14.38 -19.20
CA ALA A 16 -0.90 -14.52 -19.91
C ALA A 16 -1.30 -15.99 -20.16
N GLY A 17 -2.57 -16.17 -20.52
CA GLY A 17 -3.18 -17.42 -21.01
C GLY A 17 -4.28 -17.90 -20.08
N GLY A 18 -5.47 -18.28 -20.53
CA GLY A 18 -5.99 -18.54 -21.85
C GLY A 18 -7.43 -19.03 -21.73
N TYR A 19 -8.15 -18.98 -22.84
CA TYR A 19 -9.52 -19.41 -23.04
C TYR A 19 -9.82 -20.85 -22.58
N ALA A 20 -11.01 -21.08 -22.03
CA ALA A 20 -11.73 -22.35 -22.19
C ALA A 20 -13.24 -22.17 -22.01
N THR A 21 -13.97 -22.38 -23.10
CA THR A 21 -15.40 -22.63 -23.20
C THR A 21 -15.84 -23.86 -22.41
N PHE A 22 -16.99 -23.84 -21.72
CA PHE A 22 -17.79 -25.05 -21.53
C PHE A 22 -19.27 -24.75 -21.25
N GLN A 23 -20.13 -25.15 -22.21
CA GLN A 23 -21.58 -25.25 -22.07
C GLN A 23 -21.96 -26.37 -21.10
N LYS A 24 -22.97 -26.15 -20.24
CA LYS A 24 -23.99 -27.17 -19.93
C LYS A 24 -25.23 -26.57 -19.24
N THR A 25 -26.33 -26.46 -19.97
CA THR A 25 -27.69 -26.45 -19.41
C THR A 25 -28.10 -27.88 -19.01
N PRO A 26 -28.96 -28.04 -17.97
CA PRO A 26 -30.32 -28.48 -18.30
C PRO A 26 -31.45 -27.95 -17.37
N GLU A 27 -32.60 -27.77 -18.03
CA GLU A 27 -34.02 -28.00 -17.68
C GLU A 27 -34.70 -27.52 -16.38
N PRO A 28 -35.98 -27.06 -16.48
CA PRO A 28 -36.80 -26.64 -15.34
C PRO A 28 -37.62 -27.79 -14.73
N THR A 29 -37.66 -27.84 -13.40
CA THR A 29 -38.53 -28.74 -12.64
C THR A 29 -39.95 -28.16 -12.53
N VAL A 30 -40.89 -28.81 -13.21
CA VAL A 30 -42.34 -28.64 -13.04
C VAL A 30 -42.75 -29.20 -11.68
N SER A 31 -43.48 -28.42 -10.88
CA SER A 31 -44.16 -28.91 -9.67
C SER A 31 -45.66 -28.76 -9.81
N ASN A 32 -46.32 -29.89 -10.00
CA ASN A 32 -47.76 -30.10 -9.93
C ASN A 32 -48.26 -29.89 -8.50
N ASN A 33 -49.40 -29.25 -8.34
CA ASN A 33 -50.28 -29.52 -7.19
C ASN A 33 -51.73 -29.70 -7.64
N LEU A 34 -52.17 -30.95 -7.50
CA LEU A 34 -53.54 -31.41 -7.25
C LEU A 34 -54.15 -30.59 -6.08
N ARG A 35 -55.46 -30.39 -5.86
CA ARG A 35 -56.68 -31.19 -6.07
C ARG A 35 -57.92 -30.32 -5.68
N PRO A 36 -59.15 -30.85 -5.52
CA PRO A 36 -60.33 -30.43 -6.28
C PRO A 36 -61.39 -29.68 -5.43
N ASN A 37 -62.47 -29.25 -6.07
CA ASN A 37 -63.78 -29.52 -5.49
C ASN A 37 -64.83 -29.64 -6.60
N GLU A 38 -65.49 -30.79 -6.57
CA GLU A 38 -66.71 -31.11 -7.31
C GLU A 38 -67.85 -30.29 -6.70
N GLU A 39 -68.75 -29.79 -7.56
CA GLU A 39 -70.18 -29.91 -7.29
C GLU A 39 -70.95 -29.84 -8.60
N SER A 40 -71.78 -30.87 -8.76
CA SER A 40 -72.55 -31.25 -9.94
C SER A 40 -73.90 -30.54 -9.95
N PHE A 41 -74.41 -30.14 -11.12
CA PHE A 41 -75.78 -30.51 -11.55
C PHE A 41 -76.08 -30.13 -13.01
N SER A 42 -76.50 -31.14 -13.79
CA SER A 42 -77.50 -31.21 -14.88
C SER A 42 -78.11 -29.92 -15.46
N GLN A 43 -78.50 -29.79 -16.74
CA GLN A 43 -78.69 -30.71 -17.88
C GLN A 43 -79.37 -29.87 -18.98
N SER A 44 -78.87 -29.89 -20.22
CA SER A 44 -79.67 -29.85 -21.48
C SER A 44 -78.75 -29.67 -22.70
N GLN A 45 -78.85 -30.63 -23.63
CA GLN A 45 -78.35 -30.59 -25.02
C GLN A 45 -79.31 -29.77 -25.90
N PRO A 46 -79.12 -29.67 -27.23
CA PRO A 46 -77.91 -29.64 -28.07
C PRO A 46 -77.90 -28.40 -28.99
N GLU A 47 -76.74 -27.93 -29.46
CA GLU A 47 -76.68 -27.20 -30.74
C GLU A 47 -75.23 -27.19 -31.26
N THR A 48 -74.93 -28.13 -32.14
CA THR A 48 -73.90 -27.97 -33.17
C THR A 48 -74.33 -26.85 -34.10
N ILE A 49 -73.61 -25.72 -34.10
CA ILE A 49 -73.23 -24.89 -35.27
C ILE A 49 -72.38 -23.70 -34.76
N SER A 50 -71.21 -23.49 -35.39
CA SER A 50 -70.28 -22.33 -35.24
C SER A 50 -69.02 -22.49 -34.38
N THR A 51 -68.36 -23.65 -34.38
CA THR A 51 -67.05 -23.85 -33.72
C THR A 51 -65.82 -23.62 -34.63
N SER A 52 -65.94 -22.80 -35.68
CA SER A 52 -64.80 -22.54 -36.60
C SER A 52 -64.26 -21.10 -36.53
N ASN A 53 -65.10 -20.10 -36.23
CA ASN A 53 -64.66 -18.69 -36.19
C ASN A 53 -64.06 -18.28 -34.83
N ASN A 54 -64.40 -18.98 -33.75
CA ASN A 54 -63.88 -18.71 -32.40
C ASN A 54 -62.49 -19.31 -32.14
N ALA A 55 -62.12 -20.39 -32.85
CA ALA A 55 -60.82 -21.05 -32.71
C ALA A 55 -59.69 -20.19 -33.29
N ASN A 56 -59.90 -19.59 -34.47
CA ASN A 56 -58.95 -18.66 -35.09
C ASN A 56 -58.75 -17.38 -34.25
N HIS A 57 -59.83 -16.83 -33.70
CA HIS A 57 -59.74 -15.64 -32.85
C HIS A 57 -58.95 -15.92 -31.56
N ARG A 58 -59.19 -17.07 -30.90
CA ARG A 58 -58.42 -17.49 -29.71
C ARG A 58 -56.94 -17.76 -30.01
N GLN A 59 -56.62 -18.35 -31.16
CA GLN A 59 -55.22 -18.54 -31.58
C GLN A 59 -54.53 -17.19 -31.85
N GLN A 60 -55.22 -16.24 -32.48
CA GLN A 60 -54.69 -14.90 -32.74
C GLN A 60 -54.44 -14.12 -31.44
N THR A 61 -55.37 -14.17 -30.48
CA THR A 61 -55.19 -13.55 -29.15
C THR A 61 -54.02 -14.18 -28.38
N GLN A 62 -53.85 -15.51 -28.47
CA GLN A 62 -52.71 -16.19 -27.84
C GLN A 62 -51.36 -15.77 -28.45
N MET A 63 -51.27 -15.61 -29.77
CA MET A 63 -50.04 -15.13 -30.41
C MET A 63 -49.69 -13.69 -30.01
N ILE A 64 -50.68 -12.79 -29.97
CA ILE A 64 -50.49 -11.40 -29.53
C ILE A 64 -50.00 -11.37 -28.06
N SER A 65 -50.63 -12.14 -27.18
CA SER A 65 -50.22 -12.21 -25.77
C SER A 65 -48.80 -12.76 -25.56
N ARG A 66 -48.36 -13.70 -26.41
CA ARG A 66 -46.98 -14.21 -26.39
C ARG A 66 -46.00 -13.16 -26.89
N GLN A 67 -46.35 -12.41 -27.94
CA GLN A 67 -45.53 -11.34 -28.47
C GLN A 67 -45.35 -10.21 -27.45
N ASP A 68 -46.42 -9.82 -26.76
CA ASP A 68 -46.35 -8.83 -25.69
C ASP A 68 -45.52 -9.32 -24.49
N ALA A 69 -45.60 -10.61 -24.15
CA ALA A 69 -44.78 -11.20 -23.09
C ALA A 69 -43.28 -11.22 -23.46
N ILE A 70 -42.95 -11.52 -24.72
CA ILE A 70 -41.57 -11.47 -25.23
C ILE A 70 -41.05 -10.04 -25.22
N ALA A 71 -41.83 -9.07 -25.71
CA ALA A 71 -41.44 -7.67 -25.73
C ALA A 71 -41.18 -7.10 -24.32
N ARG A 72 -42.02 -7.45 -23.32
CA ARG A 72 -41.78 -7.06 -21.92
C ARG A 72 -40.56 -7.75 -21.30
N ALA A 73 -40.32 -9.02 -21.66
CA ALA A 73 -39.13 -9.74 -21.21
C ALA A 73 -37.84 -9.14 -21.81
N GLU A 74 -37.89 -8.67 -23.05
CA GLU A 74 -36.76 -7.99 -23.70
C GLU A 74 -36.52 -6.60 -23.11
N GLU A 75 -37.58 -5.81 -22.89
CA GLU A 75 -37.49 -4.50 -22.24
C GLU A 75 -36.90 -4.61 -20.81
N THR A 76 -37.32 -5.61 -20.04
CA THR A 76 -36.77 -5.84 -18.69
C THR A 76 -35.28 -6.21 -18.71
N ARG A 77 -34.84 -7.04 -19.67
CA ARG A 77 -33.42 -7.34 -19.87
C ARG A 77 -32.61 -6.11 -20.26
N GLU A 78 -33.14 -5.28 -21.16
CA GLU A 78 -32.48 -4.03 -21.54
C GLU A 78 -32.32 -3.06 -20.36
N VAL A 79 -33.36 -2.93 -19.52
CA VAL A 79 -33.30 -2.08 -18.33
C VAL A 79 -32.27 -2.61 -17.32
N GLN A 80 -32.24 -3.92 -17.09
CA GLN A 80 -31.23 -4.55 -16.22
C GLN A 80 -29.81 -4.33 -16.76
N ARG A 81 -29.60 -4.56 -18.05
CA ARG A 81 -28.33 -4.32 -18.74
C ARG A 81 -27.86 -2.88 -18.60
N ARG A 82 -28.74 -1.90 -18.84
CA ARG A 82 -28.42 -0.47 -18.67
C ARG A 82 -28.08 -0.14 -17.21
N SER A 83 -28.79 -0.74 -16.25
CA SER A 83 -28.52 -0.57 -14.82
C SER A 83 -27.14 -1.07 -14.43
N LEU A 84 -26.74 -2.27 -14.88
CA LEU A 84 -25.42 -2.84 -14.60
C LEU A 84 -24.29 -2.01 -15.20
N ILE A 85 -24.42 -1.60 -16.47
CA ILE A 85 -23.44 -0.72 -17.12
C ILE A 85 -23.30 0.61 -16.37
N ALA A 86 -24.41 1.18 -15.89
CA ALA A 86 -24.40 2.41 -15.11
C ALA A 86 -23.69 2.24 -13.75
N LYS A 87 -23.76 1.05 -13.14
CA LYS A 87 -23.02 0.72 -11.90
C LYS A 87 -21.53 0.48 -12.17
N MET A 88 -21.16 -0.15 -13.28
CA MET A 88 -19.75 -0.42 -13.61
C MET A 88 -18.94 0.85 -13.89
N LYS A 89 -19.53 1.82 -14.60
CA LYS A 89 -18.85 3.06 -15.02
C LYS A 89 -18.13 3.81 -13.87
N PRO A 90 -18.77 4.11 -12.72
CA PRO A 90 -18.09 4.77 -11.61
C PRO A 90 -16.97 3.92 -10.98
N LEU A 91 -17.11 2.58 -10.95
CA LEU A 91 -16.04 1.71 -10.46
C LEU A 91 -14.81 1.76 -11.37
N THR A 92 -15.00 1.73 -12.69
CA THR A 92 -13.90 1.87 -13.65
C THR A 92 -13.20 3.22 -13.50
N GLN A 93 -13.96 4.30 -13.35
CA GLN A 93 -13.40 5.63 -13.12
C GLN A 93 -12.61 5.71 -11.80
N GLN A 94 -13.12 5.09 -10.73
CA GLN A 94 -12.40 5.02 -9.45
C GLN A 94 -11.10 4.21 -9.57
N MET A 95 -11.12 3.10 -10.31
CA MET A 95 -9.95 2.27 -10.56
C MET A 95 -8.86 3.02 -11.35
N ASP A 96 -9.23 3.79 -12.37
CA ASP A 96 -8.29 4.63 -13.13
C ASP A 96 -7.64 5.69 -12.24
N LEU A 97 -8.43 6.36 -11.39
CA LEU A 97 -7.91 7.37 -10.45
C LEU A 97 -6.96 6.76 -9.42
N LEU A 98 -7.29 5.58 -8.89
CA LEU A 98 -6.41 4.84 -7.98
C LEU A 98 -5.13 4.41 -8.68
N SER A 99 -5.21 3.90 -9.90
CA SER A 99 -4.04 3.51 -10.69
C SER A 99 -3.08 4.69 -10.92
N GLN A 100 -3.60 5.85 -11.31
CA GLN A 100 -2.80 7.07 -11.46
C GLN A 100 -2.14 7.48 -10.14
N ARG A 101 -2.87 7.40 -9.03
CA ARG A 101 -2.35 7.72 -7.70
C ARG A 101 -1.24 6.75 -7.27
N MET A 102 -1.42 5.45 -7.51
CA MET A 102 -0.41 4.42 -7.23
C MET A 102 0.88 4.67 -8.00
N VAL A 103 0.79 5.03 -9.29
CA VAL A 103 1.97 5.43 -10.09
C VAL A 103 2.68 6.63 -9.47
N GLY A 104 1.92 7.66 -9.06
CA GLY A 104 2.47 8.83 -8.37
C GLY A 104 3.16 8.46 -7.04
N ARG A 105 2.58 7.55 -6.26
CA ARG A 105 3.20 7.05 -5.02
C ARG A 105 4.47 6.25 -5.28
N GLN A 106 4.47 5.39 -6.29
CA GLN A 106 5.65 4.61 -6.66
C GLN A 106 6.83 5.53 -7.02
N GLN A 107 6.57 6.60 -7.76
CA GLN A 107 7.58 7.63 -8.06
C GLN A 107 8.05 8.34 -6.78
N LYS A 108 7.12 8.70 -5.89
CA LYS A 108 7.47 9.32 -4.61
C LYS A 108 8.33 8.41 -3.73
N ILE A 109 7.98 7.12 -3.62
CA ILE A 109 8.76 6.10 -2.90
C ILE A 109 10.18 6.03 -3.48
N SER A 110 10.32 5.91 -4.79
CA SER A 110 11.64 5.87 -5.44
C SER A 110 12.48 7.13 -5.15
N ASN A 111 11.86 8.32 -5.19
CA ASN A 111 12.54 9.56 -4.83
C ASN A 111 12.98 9.59 -3.35
N LEU A 112 12.13 9.13 -2.44
CA LEU A 112 12.44 9.07 -1.01
C LEU A 112 13.58 8.07 -0.73
N GLU A 113 13.61 6.92 -1.42
CA GLU A 113 14.69 5.94 -1.33
C GLU A 113 16.03 6.50 -1.84
N LEU A 114 16.02 7.21 -2.96
CA LEU A 114 17.20 7.91 -3.47
C LEU A 114 17.72 8.93 -2.46
N GLN A 115 16.82 9.73 -1.88
CA GLN A 115 17.18 10.73 -0.88
C GLN A 115 17.72 10.09 0.41
N ASP A 116 17.17 8.95 0.86
CA ASP A 116 17.66 8.23 2.04
C ASP A 116 19.08 7.70 1.82
N ASN A 117 19.35 7.15 0.64
CA ASN A 117 20.68 6.69 0.25
C ASN A 117 21.69 7.84 0.17
N GLN A 118 21.28 8.98 -0.39
CA GLN A 118 22.12 10.19 -0.44
C GLN A 118 22.48 10.68 0.96
N LEU A 119 21.49 10.84 1.84
CA LEU A 119 21.69 11.28 3.23
C LEU A 119 22.59 10.31 4.02
N LYS A 120 22.40 9.00 3.84
CA LYS A 120 23.26 7.99 4.47
C LYS A 120 24.70 8.06 3.99
N SER A 121 24.90 8.21 2.68
CA SER A 121 26.24 8.38 2.07
C SER A 121 26.92 9.66 2.55
N GLU A 122 26.16 10.75 2.68
CA GLU A 122 26.64 12.03 3.21
C GLU A 122 27.05 11.91 4.68
N LEU A 123 26.22 11.26 5.50
CA LEU A 123 26.53 10.99 6.90
C LEU A 123 27.79 10.11 7.06
N GLU A 124 27.93 9.06 6.25
CA GLU A 124 29.13 8.20 6.27
C GLU A 124 30.39 9.00 5.87
N THR A 125 30.29 9.82 4.83
CA THR A 125 31.39 10.66 4.36
C THR A 125 31.78 11.70 5.40
N HIS A 126 30.80 12.37 6.01
CA HIS A 126 31.03 13.29 7.11
C HIS A 126 31.71 12.60 8.29
N ASN A 127 31.23 11.44 8.72
CA ASN A 127 31.84 10.68 9.82
C ASN A 127 33.29 10.27 9.52
N ARG A 128 33.61 9.90 8.27
CA ARG A 128 34.99 9.63 7.84
C ARG A 128 35.86 10.87 7.93
N ASN A 129 35.35 12.02 7.49
CA ASN A 129 36.06 13.30 7.55
C ASN A 129 36.31 13.74 9.00
N VAL A 130 35.31 13.62 9.87
CA VAL A 130 35.43 13.89 11.31
C VAL A 130 36.46 12.98 11.95
N ARG A 131 36.46 11.68 11.62
CA ARG A 131 37.45 10.73 12.12
C ARG A 131 38.86 11.10 11.67
N ALA A 132 39.04 11.44 10.39
CA ALA A 132 40.33 11.89 9.87
C ALA A 132 40.81 13.18 10.57
N PHE A 133 39.89 14.12 10.81
CA PHE A 133 40.16 15.33 11.58
C PHE A 133 40.59 15.02 13.02
N MET A 134 39.89 14.12 13.71
CA MET A 134 40.25 13.67 15.05
C MET A 134 41.64 13.02 15.10
N MET A 135 41.97 12.18 14.11
CA MET A 135 43.29 11.54 14.02
C MET A 135 44.41 12.57 13.78
N LYS A 136 44.16 13.59 12.95
CA LYS A 136 45.09 14.71 12.73
C LYS A 136 45.31 15.54 14.02
N HIS A 137 44.30 15.61 14.88
CA HIS A 137 44.30 16.38 16.12
C HIS A 137 44.32 15.50 17.38
N GLN A 138 44.90 14.30 17.30
CA GLN A 138 44.83 13.28 18.36
C GLN A 138 45.22 13.78 19.75
N ALA A 139 46.24 14.64 19.88
CA ALA A 139 46.69 15.17 21.16
C ALA A 139 45.65 16.11 21.79
N ALA A 140 45.04 16.98 20.99
CA ALA A 140 43.97 17.87 21.44
C ALA A 140 42.71 17.07 21.81
N VAL A 141 42.36 16.05 21.00
CA VAL A 141 41.22 15.16 21.27
C VAL A 141 41.43 14.35 22.54
N ALA A 142 42.62 13.79 22.76
CA ALA A 142 42.97 13.07 23.97
C ALA A 142 42.84 13.97 25.21
N CYS A 143 43.28 15.22 25.13
CA CYS A 143 43.12 16.18 26.22
C CYS A 143 41.66 16.50 26.55
N MET A 144 40.80 16.67 25.55
CA MET A 144 39.36 16.86 25.77
C MET A 144 38.71 15.62 26.40
N GLY A 145 39.08 14.43 25.91
CA GLY A 145 38.57 13.16 26.44
C GLY A 145 38.97 12.92 27.90
N ALA A 146 40.22 13.21 28.26
CA ALA A 146 40.70 13.10 29.63
C ALA A 146 39.92 14.03 30.57
N THR A 147 39.72 15.29 30.17
CA THR A 147 38.95 16.26 30.98
C THR A 147 37.50 15.81 31.21
N GLY A 148 36.85 15.24 30.19
CA GLY A 148 35.47 14.76 30.30
C GLY A 148 35.31 13.56 31.24
N VAL A 149 36.25 12.60 31.19
CA VAL A 149 36.24 11.43 32.08
C VAL A 149 36.53 11.80 33.54
N THR A 150 37.38 12.80 33.77
CA THR A 150 37.74 13.23 35.14
C THR A 150 36.70 14.10 35.82
N LEU A 151 35.89 14.84 35.05
CA LEU A 151 34.89 15.78 35.59
C LEU A 151 33.52 15.13 35.84
N ASP A 152 33.31 13.90 35.37
CA ASP A 152 32.08 13.16 35.62
C ASP A 152 32.14 12.44 36.99
N GLU A 153 31.57 13.08 38.01
CA GLU A 153 31.53 12.56 39.39
C GLU A 153 30.71 11.26 39.52
N ASN A 154 29.82 10.95 38.57
CA ASN A 154 28.92 9.79 38.60
C ASN A 154 29.41 8.60 37.76
N ASN A 155 30.65 8.63 37.27
CA ASN A 155 31.12 7.66 36.30
C ASN A 155 31.48 6.29 36.88
N GLN A 156 31.03 5.21 36.23
CA GLN A 156 31.32 3.81 36.60
C GLN A 156 32.69 3.30 36.10
N TYR A 157 33.59 4.18 35.70
CA TYR A 157 34.92 3.77 35.23
C TYR A 157 35.79 3.26 36.39
N SER A 158 36.60 2.24 36.10
CA SER A 158 37.62 1.68 37.01
C SER A 158 38.54 2.78 37.56
N GLU A 159 38.98 2.63 38.82
CA GLU A 159 39.95 3.54 39.47
C GLU A 159 41.21 3.75 38.62
N ASP A 160 41.69 2.71 37.92
CA ASP A 160 42.85 2.80 37.04
C ASP A 160 42.63 3.77 35.86
N VAL A 161 41.41 3.77 35.30
CA VAL A 161 41.02 4.66 34.19
C VAL A 161 40.90 6.10 34.69
N LYS A 162 40.36 6.30 35.90
CA LYS A 162 40.31 7.61 36.54
C LYS A 162 41.73 8.14 36.83
N ASN A 163 42.64 7.30 37.32
CA ASN A 163 44.01 7.70 37.61
C ASN A 163 44.80 8.07 36.35
N VAL A 164 44.68 7.29 35.28
CA VAL A 164 45.28 7.60 33.97
C VAL A 164 44.66 8.86 33.36
N ALA A 165 43.34 9.00 33.42
CA ALA A 165 42.64 10.20 32.93
C ALA A 165 43.03 11.44 33.73
N THR A 166 43.20 11.34 35.05
CA THR A 166 43.63 12.44 35.92
C THR A 166 45.07 12.86 35.62
N ALA A 167 45.98 11.91 35.42
CA ALA A 167 47.35 12.20 35.01
C ALA A 167 47.39 12.89 33.63
N MET A 168 46.60 12.41 32.67
CA MET A 168 46.46 13.06 31.36
C MET A 168 45.81 14.44 31.45
N THR A 169 44.77 14.61 32.27
CA THR A 169 44.13 15.92 32.52
C THR A 169 45.10 16.88 33.18
N ALA A 170 45.98 16.43 34.07
CA ALA A 170 47.03 17.26 34.65
C ALA A 170 48.07 17.68 33.60
N LEU A 171 48.52 16.76 32.74
CA LEU A 171 49.45 17.06 31.64
C LEU A 171 48.83 18.02 30.61
N CYS A 172 47.56 17.80 30.27
CA CYS A 172 46.80 18.66 29.38
C CYS A 172 46.49 20.01 30.01
N GLY A 173 46.13 20.06 31.29
CA GLY A 173 45.90 21.29 32.04
C GLY A 173 47.18 22.13 32.12
N PHE A 174 48.31 21.50 32.45
CA PHE A 174 49.61 22.18 32.46
C PHE A 174 50.00 22.66 31.07
N GLY A 175 49.86 21.82 30.04
CA GLY A 175 50.15 22.18 28.64
C GLY A 175 49.23 23.25 28.07
N VAL A 176 47.95 23.29 28.45
CA VAL A 176 46.98 24.31 28.04
C VAL A 176 47.23 25.65 28.74
N ILE A 177 47.70 25.61 30.00
CA ILE A 177 48.04 26.82 30.77
C ILE A 177 49.40 27.37 30.33
N SER A 178 50.38 26.51 30.07
CA SER A 178 51.75 26.90 29.73
C SER A 178 51.96 27.20 28.25
N ASN A 179 51.17 26.61 27.35
CA ASN A 179 51.28 26.78 25.90
C ASN A 179 49.97 27.31 25.30
N GLY A 180 49.94 28.62 25.05
CA GLY A 180 48.79 29.31 24.48
C GLY A 180 48.40 28.85 23.07
N GLU A 181 49.33 28.30 22.28
CA GLU A 181 49.03 27.74 20.96
C GLU A 181 48.27 26.42 21.07
N PHE A 182 48.69 25.55 21.99
CA PHE A 182 48.00 24.29 22.26
C PHE A 182 46.59 24.52 22.78
N ARG A 183 46.41 25.50 23.69
CA ARG A 183 45.07 25.91 24.15
C ARG A 183 44.16 26.34 23.01
N LYS A 184 44.66 27.17 22.08
CA LYS A 184 43.89 27.59 20.90
C LYS A 184 43.53 26.39 20.02
N GLN A 185 44.45 25.44 19.85
CA GLN A 185 44.20 24.22 19.10
C GLN A 185 43.11 23.35 19.74
N VAL A 186 43.14 23.16 21.06
CA VAL A 186 42.10 22.41 21.79
C VAL A 186 40.73 23.06 21.62
N ILE A 187 40.62 24.38 21.80
CA ILE A 187 39.37 25.12 21.63
C ILE A 187 38.86 25.00 20.18
N PHE A 188 39.74 25.16 19.19
CA PHE A 188 39.40 25.00 17.78
C PHE A 188 38.87 23.60 17.46
N VAL A 189 39.54 22.56 17.94
CA VAL A 189 39.10 21.17 17.72
C VAL A 189 37.77 20.91 18.43
N ALA A 190 37.57 21.43 19.65
CA ALA A 190 36.30 21.31 20.38
C ALA A 190 35.14 21.92 19.58
N ASP A 191 35.32 23.15 19.08
CA ASP A 191 34.30 23.85 18.30
C ASP A 191 33.98 23.09 17.00
N GLN A 192 35.00 22.65 16.27
CA GLN A 192 34.81 21.87 15.05
C GLN A 192 34.11 20.52 15.29
N LEU A 193 34.43 19.83 16.39
CA LEU A 193 33.73 18.60 16.76
C LEU A 193 32.28 18.85 17.19
N ASN A 194 32.00 19.96 17.87
CA ASN A 194 30.65 20.36 18.23
C ASN A 194 29.81 20.69 16.98
N GLN A 195 30.35 21.47 16.05
CA GLN A 195 29.72 21.74 14.76
C GLN A 195 29.47 20.45 13.97
N ALA A 196 30.47 19.56 13.91
CA ALA A 196 30.35 18.27 13.26
C ALA A 196 29.29 17.36 13.90
N HIS A 197 29.18 17.38 15.23
CA HIS A 197 28.15 16.65 15.98
C HIS A 197 26.75 17.16 15.64
N ASN A 198 26.55 18.49 15.67
CA ASN A 198 25.27 19.10 15.31
C ASN A 198 24.86 18.78 13.88
N TYR A 199 25.80 18.79 12.94
CA TYR A 199 25.54 18.40 11.56
C TYR A 199 25.17 16.91 11.43
N SER A 200 25.89 16.01 12.11
CA SER A 200 25.56 14.59 12.15
C SER A 200 24.17 14.34 12.75
N MET A 201 23.81 15.07 13.80
CA MET A 201 22.48 15.02 14.42
C MET A 201 21.38 15.48 13.45
N ASN A 202 21.63 16.56 12.72
CA ASN A 202 20.71 17.06 11.70
C ASN A 202 20.50 16.03 10.57
N LEU A 203 21.58 15.47 10.02
CA LEU A 203 21.50 14.42 9.00
C LEU A 203 20.74 13.19 9.50
N THR A 204 21.00 12.76 10.74
CA THR A 204 20.30 11.62 11.36
C THR A 204 18.80 11.89 11.52
N ALA A 205 18.42 13.12 11.91
CA ALA A 205 17.02 13.53 12.02
C ALA A 205 16.32 13.56 10.64
N GLN A 206 17.02 14.02 9.60
CA GLN A 206 16.51 13.99 8.23
C GLN A 206 16.32 12.57 7.71
N ILE A 207 17.29 11.68 7.92
CA ILE A 207 17.19 10.25 7.59
C ILE A 207 15.95 9.63 8.26
N LYS A 208 15.78 9.87 9.57
CA LYS A 208 14.64 9.32 10.32
C LYS A 208 13.29 9.84 9.79
N THR A 209 13.21 11.14 9.48
CA THR A 209 12.02 11.75 8.88
C THR A 209 11.71 11.13 7.53
N ASN A 210 12.74 10.96 6.70
CA ASN A 210 12.61 10.38 5.36
C ASN A 210 12.14 8.91 5.44
N GLN A 211 12.71 8.11 6.34
CA GLN A 211 12.29 6.72 6.57
C GLN A 211 10.85 6.60 7.07
N THR A 212 10.43 7.51 7.95
CA THR A 212 9.04 7.54 8.44
C THR A 212 8.07 7.86 7.29
N THR A 213 8.45 8.80 6.43
CA THR A 213 7.67 9.18 5.25
C THR A 213 7.62 8.01 4.25
N LEU A 214 8.75 7.36 3.98
CA LEU A 214 8.84 6.19 3.11
C LEU A 214 7.92 5.05 3.59
N ALA A 215 8.00 4.69 4.88
CA ALA A 215 7.14 3.65 5.45
C ALA A 215 5.64 3.99 5.33
N THR A 216 5.29 5.28 5.48
CA THR A 216 3.92 5.75 5.33
C THR A 216 3.45 5.63 3.88
N GLU A 217 4.28 6.03 2.91
CA GLU A 217 3.93 5.92 1.49
C GLU A 217 3.80 4.47 1.02
N ILE A 218 4.67 3.57 1.49
CA ILE A 218 4.57 2.13 1.20
C ILE A 218 3.23 1.59 1.72
N LYS A 219 2.87 1.88 2.97
CA LYS A 219 1.59 1.44 3.55
C LYS A 219 0.38 1.99 2.78
N ASN A 220 0.44 3.24 2.35
CA ASN A 220 -0.63 3.84 1.54
C ASN A 220 -0.75 3.16 0.17
N LEU A 221 0.39 2.83 -0.46
CA LEU A 221 0.40 2.10 -1.73
C LEU A 221 -0.21 0.70 -1.58
N GLU A 222 0.14 -0.03 -0.51
CA GLU A 222 -0.44 -1.34 -0.19
C GLU A 222 -1.97 -1.24 -0.02
N GLN A 223 -2.45 -0.21 0.69
CA GLN A 223 -3.88 0.02 0.87
C GLN A 223 -4.59 0.30 -0.46
N GLU A 224 -3.99 1.13 -1.32
CA GLU A 224 -4.55 1.43 -2.65
C GLU A 224 -4.57 0.20 -3.56
N GLN A 225 -3.54 -0.66 -3.47
CA GLN A 225 -3.50 -1.92 -4.21
C GLN A 225 -4.62 -2.88 -3.77
N LEU A 226 -4.92 -2.94 -2.47
CA LEU A 226 -6.04 -3.71 -1.94
C LEU A 226 -7.39 -3.15 -2.44
N GLU A 227 -7.54 -1.82 -2.48
CA GLU A 227 -8.74 -1.17 -2.99
C GLU A 227 -8.95 -1.45 -4.49
N VAL A 228 -7.89 -1.35 -5.30
CA VAL A 228 -7.95 -1.71 -6.72
C VAL A 228 -8.33 -3.18 -6.91
N SER A 229 -7.75 -4.09 -6.12
CA SER A 229 -8.06 -5.53 -6.22
C SER A 229 -9.54 -5.80 -5.88
N ARG A 230 -10.08 -5.10 -4.88
CA ARG A 230 -11.50 -5.18 -4.53
C ARG A 230 -12.39 -4.65 -5.65
N LEU A 231 -12.10 -3.47 -6.19
CA LEU A 231 -12.87 -2.89 -7.30
C LEU A 231 -12.81 -3.76 -8.56
N GLY A 232 -11.67 -4.39 -8.84
CA GLY A 232 -11.52 -5.34 -9.93
C GLY A 232 -12.42 -6.57 -9.75
N THR A 233 -12.54 -7.08 -8.53
CA THR A 233 -13.46 -8.19 -8.20
C THR A 233 -14.92 -7.77 -8.39
N ASP A 234 -15.29 -6.57 -7.92
CA ASP A 234 -16.65 -6.04 -8.07
C ASP A 234 -17.01 -5.83 -9.56
N LEU A 235 -16.09 -5.30 -10.36
CA LEU A 235 -16.25 -5.16 -11.80
C LEU A 235 -16.44 -6.53 -12.48
N GLN A 236 -15.62 -7.53 -12.15
CA GLN A 236 -15.74 -8.87 -12.71
C GLN A 236 -17.09 -9.53 -12.37
N ASN A 237 -17.60 -9.29 -11.16
CA ASN A 237 -18.92 -9.77 -10.76
C ASN A 237 -20.02 -9.12 -11.62
N TYR A 238 -19.96 -7.81 -11.84
CA TYR A 238 -20.92 -7.12 -12.73
C TYR A 238 -20.79 -7.55 -14.19
N GLU A 239 -19.59 -7.83 -14.69
CA GLU A 239 -19.37 -8.36 -16.03
C GLU A 239 -19.99 -9.75 -16.20
N THR A 240 -19.87 -10.59 -15.18
CA THR A 240 -20.48 -11.92 -15.15
C THR A 240 -22.02 -11.81 -15.12
N GLU A 241 -22.57 -10.97 -14.24
CA GLU A 241 -24.02 -10.72 -14.18
C GLU A 241 -24.56 -10.16 -15.50
N LEU A 242 -23.78 -9.31 -16.18
CA LEU A 242 -24.13 -8.77 -17.48
C LEU A 242 -24.09 -9.82 -18.60
N ALA A 243 -23.19 -10.79 -18.52
CA ALA A 243 -23.08 -11.88 -19.49
C ALA A 243 -24.24 -12.90 -19.38
N ASP A 244 -24.87 -12.99 -18.21
CA ASP A 244 -25.97 -13.92 -17.92
C ASP A 244 -27.38 -13.38 -18.32
N ILE A 245 -27.49 -12.13 -18.79
CA ILE A 245 -28.74 -11.47 -19.26
C ILE A 245 -29.00 -11.72 -20.75
#